data_AF-A0AAU8UW31-F1
#
_entry.id   AF-A0AAU8UW31-F1
#
_cell.length_a   1.000
_cell.length_b   1.000
_cell.length_c   1.000
_cell.angle_alpha   90.00
_cell.angle_beta   90.00
_cell.angle_gamma   90.00
#
_symmetry.space_group_name_H-M   'P 1'
#
loop_
_entity.id
_entity.type
_entity.pdbx_description
1 polymer ?
#
loop_
_entity_poly.entity_id
_entity_poly.type
_entity_poly.pdbx_seq_one_letter_code
_entity_poly.pdbx_strand_id
1 'polypeptide(L)'
;MKKYTFFLTCMLLSFCISCKDIGKPVNKQKSGSYFIDSKGKIAYCQNGNWFSLGVLPMNADAKSFQVLAEDIAKDKDSVYFRNMTQKLVDRNSFYVDNEIPKDRLHVYYIDQVLGFGIIKGADPKTYELVKDHINWARDKDHYFYADRMINADRNTFAFINDYFLKDKDSVYVSPNIGKFKSILPNSGNVEAINKQYIRIGNTIYFPSFREDSEVVTNSFDKIEKIRGINQDIIGINNNTILSRGKKFKYNNVDAGSFQLFPIDKKNSAYAYPPYSKDKNNVYYDEEIIPEADVKSFILMDNNFGKDAKNAYYKNQLLKGVDAQSFKKEGDFYKDKSGNKFSALTGKKI
;
A
#
# COMPACT_ATOMS: atom_id res chain seq x y z
N MET A 1 -59.66 -20.76 13.79
CA MET A 1 -58.54 -21.28 14.60
C MET A 1 -57.69 -22.39 13.92
N LYS A 2 -57.61 -22.48 12.58
CA LYS A 2 -56.76 -23.50 11.90
C LYS A 2 -55.77 -22.94 10.86
N LYS A 3 -55.70 -21.62 10.65
CA LYS A 3 -54.74 -20.99 9.70
C LYS A 3 -53.54 -20.29 10.37
N TYR A 4 -53.58 -20.06 11.69
CA TYR A 4 -52.45 -19.49 12.43
C TYR A 4 -51.43 -20.54 12.90
N THR A 5 -51.80 -21.82 12.88
CA THR A 5 -50.92 -22.92 13.32
C THR A 5 -49.90 -23.35 12.26
N PHE A 6 -50.10 -22.98 10.98
CA PHE A 6 -49.17 -23.34 9.88
C PHE A 6 -48.06 -22.28 9.68
N PHE A 7 -48.34 -21.01 9.97
CA PHE A 7 -47.32 -19.96 9.89
C PHE A 7 -46.36 -19.96 11.09
N LEU A 8 -46.85 -20.37 12.28
CA LEU A 8 -46.00 -20.49 13.46
C LEU A 8 -45.07 -21.72 13.39
N THR A 9 -45.46 -22.77 12.65
CA THR A 9 -44.62 -23.96 12.45
C THR A 9 -43.49 -23.69 11.45
N CYS A 10 -43.68 -22.87 10.41
CA CYS A 10 -42.59 -22.47 9.50
C CYS A 10 -41.59 -21.45 10.10
N MET A 11 -42.01 -20.59 11.04
CA MET A 11 -41.08 -19.72 11.79
C MET A 11 -40.29 -20.47 12.88
N LEU A 12 -40.81 -21.57 13.41
CA LEU A 12 -40.08 -22.44 14.35
C LEU A 12 -39.15 -23.44 13.62
N LEU A 13 -39.51 -23.88 12.40
CA LEU A 13 -38.62 -24.72 11.56
C LEU A 13 -37.43 -23.97 10.97
N SER A 14 -37.49 -22.63 10.88
CA SER A 14 -36.33 -21.81 10.46
C SER A 14 -35.35 -21.52 11.61
N PHE A 15 -35.75 -21.71 12.86
CA PHE A 15 -34.82 -21.70 14.02
C PHE A 15 -34.16 -23.07 14.29
N CYS A 16 -34.72 -24.17 13.77
CA CYS A 16 -34.16 -25.51 13.96
C CYS A 16 -33.09 -25.92 12.94
N ILE A 17 -32.73 -25.07 11.97
CA ILE A 17 -31.58 -25.30 11.07
C ILE A 17 -30.28 -24.68 11.66
N SER A 18 -30.37 -23.96 12.79
CA SER A 18 -29.32 -23.06 13.28
C SER A 18 -28.22 -23.69 14.16
N CYS A 19 -28.08 -25.00 14.21
CA CYS A 19 -26.95 -25.62 14.90
C CYS A 19 -26.40 -26.77 14.06
N LYS A 20 -25.70 -26.44 12.97
CA LYS A 20 -24.67 -27.37 12.52
C LYS A 20 -23.67 -27.44 13.68
N ASP A 21 -23.68 -28.55 14.42
CA ASP A 21 -22.73 -28.82 15.49
C ASP A 21 -21.35 -28.99 14.84
N ILE A 22 -20.69 -27.85 14.60
CA ILE A 22 -19.32 -27.83 14.07
C ILE A 22 -18.31 -28.27 15.13
N GLY A 23 -18.77 -28.52 16.36
CA GLY A 23 -17.95 -28.91 17.48
C GLY A 23 -17.48 -27.73 18.32
N LYS A 24 -16.59 -28.04 19.27
CA LYS A 24 -15.93 -27.04 20.12
C LYS A 24 -14.59 -26.64 19.50
N PRO A 25 -14.14 -25.39 19.63
CA PRO A 25 -12.81 -25.00 19.15
C PRO A 25 -11.71 -25.82 19.83
N VAL A 26 -10.72 -26.26 19.04
CA VAL A 26 -9.61 -27.07 19.55
C VAL A 26 -8.66 -26.23 20.40
N ASN A 27 -8.35 -25.00 19.99
CA ASN A 27 -7.52 -24.06 20.75
C ASN A 27 -7.88 -22.60 20.44
N LYS A 28 -8.81 -22.03 21.23
CA LYS A 28 -9.29 -20.64 21.05
C LYS A 28 -8.22 -19.56 21.21
N GLN A 29 -7.12 -19.84 21.90
CA GLN A 29 -6.05 -18.86 22.10
C GLN A 29 -5.18 -18.70 20.86
N LYS A 30 -5.06 -19.76 20.05
CA LYS A 30 -4.21 -19.78 18.85
C LYS A 30 -5.00 -19.71 17.54
N SER A 31 -6.24 -20.19 17.53
CA SER A 31 -7.06 -20.27 16.31
C SER A 31 -8.55 -20.16 16.62
N GLY A 32 -9.23 -19.32 15.85
CA GLY A 32 -10.69 -19.31 15.75
C GLY A 32 -11.24 -20.34 14.78
N SER A 33 -10.39 -21.12 14.11
CA SER A 33 -10.73 -21.83 12.87
C SER A 33 -10.75 -23.36 12.94
N TYR A 34 -10.17 -23.98 13.97
CA TYR A 34 -10.19 -25.46 14.13
C TYR A 34 -11.19 -25.91 15.19
N PHE A 35 -12.05 -26.88 14.85
CA PHE A 35 -13.10 -27.41 15.72
C PHE A 35 -13.06 -28.94 15.79
N ILE A 36 -13.47 -29.50 16.93
CA ILE A 36 -13.63 -30.93 17.17
C ILE A 36 -15.06 -31.25 17.58
N ASP A 37 -15.69 -32.17 16.86
CA ASP A 37 -17.05 -32.62 17.16
C ASP A 37 -17.11 -33.66 18.30
N SER A 38 -18.32 -34.01 18.73
CA SER A 38 -18.55 -35.03 19.78
C SER A 38 -18.06 -36.44 19.43
N LYS A 39 -17.78 -36.71 18.15
CA LYS A 39 -17.24 -37.99 17.65
C LYS A 39 -15.72 -37.95 17.49
N GLY A 40 -15.08 -36.85 17.85
CA GLY A 40 -13.64 -36.66 17.72
C GLY A 40 -13.17 -36.38 16.30
N LYS A 41 -14.04 -35.90 15.40
CA LYS A 41 -13.62 -35.46 14.06
C LYS A 41 -13.20 -34.00 14.09
N ILE A 42 -12.06 -33.72 13.46
CA ILE A 42 -11.57 -32.35 13.28
C ILE A 42 -12.14 -31.74 12.00
N ALA A 43 -12.52 -30.48 12.07
CA ALA A 43 -12.90 -29.68 10.93
C ALA A 43 -12.27 -28.29 11.00
N TYR A 44 -12.04 -27.72 9.82
CA TYR A 44 -11.62 -26.33 9.66
C TYR A 44 -12.82 -25.48 9.23
N CYS A 45 -13.02 -24.36 9.87
CA CYS A 45 -14.05 -23.39 9.57
C CYS A 45 -13.50 -21.99 9.86
N GLN A 46 -13.17 -21.23 8.82
CA GLN A 46 -12.44 -19.97 8.96
C GLN A 46 -13.17 -19.00 9.91
N ASN A 47 -12.50 -18.65 11.02
CA ASN A 47 -13.02 -17.85 12.13
C ASN A 47 -14.39 -18.31 12.68
N GLY A 48 -14.70 -19.60 12.53
CA GLY A 48 -16.00 -20.16 12.89
C GLY A 48 -17.17 -19.69 12.02
N ASN A 49 -16.92 -19.07 10.86
CA ASN A 49 -17.96 -18.58 9.96
C ASN A 49 -18.54 -19.70 9.08
N TRP A 50 -19.20 -20.67 9.73
CA TRP A 50 -19.77 -21.84 9.08
C TRP A 50 -20.95 -21.52 8.16
N PHE A 51 -21.64 -20.40 8.41
CA PHE A 51 -22.80 -19.97 7.63
C PHE A 51 -22.38 -19.47 6.24
N SER A 52 -21.33 -18.64 6.16
CA SER A 52 -20.90 -18.05 4.88
C SER A 52 -19.74 -18.79 4.21
N LEU A 53 -18.78 -19.30 4.99
CA LEU A 53 -17.55 -19.91 4.46
C LEU A 53 -17.55 -21.44 4.53
N GLY A 54 -18.56 -22.01 5.19
CA GLY A 54 -18.73 -23.45 5.30
C GLY A 54 -17.79 -24.10 6.31
N VAL A 55 -17.83 -25.44 6.31
CA VAL A 55 -17.06 -26.29 7.21
C VAL A 55 -16.35 -27.31 6.35
N LEU A 56 -15.01 -27.30 6.41
CA LEU A 56 -14.16 -28.16 5.63
C LEU A 56 -13.69 -29.33 6.51
N PRO A 57 -14.10 -30.57 6.19
CA PRO A 57 -13.70 -31.73 6.98
C PRO A 57 -12.19 -31.98 6.83
N MET A 58 -11.58 -32.51 7.88
CA MET A 58 -10.17 -32.88 7.90
C MET A 58 -10.02 -34.37 8.16
N ASN A 59 -9.08 -35.00 7.45
CA ASN A 59 -8.61 -36.33 7.81
C ASN A 59 -7.41 -36.17 8.76
N ALA A 60 -7.70 -35.87 10.02
CA ALA A 60 -6.69 -35.60 11.04
C ALA A 60 -6.92 -36.45 12.30
N ASP A 61 -5.83 -36.89 12.92
CA ASP A 61 -5.83 -37.61 14.18
C ASP A 61 -6.10 -36.64 15.34
N ALA A 62 -7.33 -36.65 15.84
CA ALA A 62 -7.75 -35.75 16.90
C ALA A 62 -6.96 -35.87 18.21
N LYS A 63 -6.41 -37.06 18.52
CA LYS A 63 -5.66 -37.28 19.77
C LYS A 63 -4.32 -36.56 19.78
N SER A 64 -3.69 -36.43 18.61
CA SER A 64 -2.40 -35.77 18.44
C SER A 64 -2.49 -34.40 17.77
N PHE A 65 -3.70 -33.92 17.45
CA PHE A 65 -3.93 -32.65 16.77
C PHE A 65 -3.49 -31.46 17.62
N GLN A 66 -2.62 -30.64 17.06
CA GLN A 66 -2.00 -29.49 17.70
C GLN A 66 -2.14 -28.27 16.80
N VAL A 67 -2.81 -27.24 17.30
CA VAL A 67 -2.88 -25.92 16.65
C VAL A 67 -1.57 -25.17 16.87
N LEU A 68 -0.97 -24.70 15.78
CA LEU A 68 0.31 -23.98 15.77
C LEU A 68 0.10 -22.47 15.56
N ALA A 69 -0.81 -22.10 14.65
CA ALA A 69 -1.24 -20.73 14.37
C ALA A 69 -2.70 -20.74 13.86
N GLU A 70 -3.27 -19.55 13.55
CA GLU A 70 -4.68 -19.39 13.16
C GLU A 70 -5.13 -20.40 12.10
N ASP A 71 -4.37 -20.50 11.00
CA ASP A 71 -4.67 -21.40 9.88
C ASP A 71 -3.69 -22.59 9.80
N ILE A 72 -2.89 -22.87 10.83
CA ILE A 72 -1.84 -23.91 10.77
C ILE A 72 -1.93 -24.88 11.95
N ALA A 73 -1.97 -26.18 11.64
CA ALA A 73 -1.99 -27.24 12.64
C ALA A 73 -1.14 -28.43 12.20
N LYS A 74 -0.86 -29.35 13.12
CA LYS A 74 -0.26 -30.65 12.81
C LYS A 74 -0.84 -31.74 13.70
N ASP A 75 -0.81 -32.97 13.26
CA ASP A 75 -1.06 -34.16 14.08
C ASP A 75 0.09 -35.14 13.95
N LYS A 76 0.01 -36.35 14.48
CA LYS A 76 1.08 -37.36 14.40
C LYS A 76 1.52 -37.72 12.97
N ASP A 77 0.65 -37.57 11.98
CA ASP A 77 0.89 -38.03 10.61
C ASP A 77 1.18 -36.87 9.63
N SER A 78 0.67 -35.67 9.87
CA SER A 78 0.61 -34.60 8.87
C SER A 78 0.67 -33.20 9.46
N VAL A 79 1.04 -32.24 8.59
CA VAL A 79 0.89 -30.80 8.82
C VAL A 79 -0.20 -30.28 7.90
N TYR A 80 -0.99 -29.33 8.39
CA TYR A 80 -2.15 -28.78 7.71
C TYR A 80 -2.02 -27.26 7.60
N PHE A 81 -2.33 -26.76 6.41
CA PHE A 81 -2.75 -25.37 6.22
C PHE A 81 -4.25 -25.40 5.93
N ARG A 82 -5.03 -24.80 6.83
CA ARG A 82 -6.48 -24.96 6.89
C ARG A 82 -6.86 -26.45 6.95
N ASN A 83 -7.72 -26.93 6.06
CA ASN A 83 -8.04 -28.36 5.95
C ASN A 83 -7.06 -29.16 5.07
N MET A 84 -6.08 -28.51 4.43
CA MET A 84 -5.25 -29.14 3.40
C MET A 84 -3.95 -29.69 3.98
N THR A 85 -3.71 -30.98 3.78
CA THR A 85 -2.44 -31.63 4.12
C THR A 85 -1.29 -31.10 3.27
N GLN A 86 -0.21 -30.70 3.93
CA GLN A 86 0.99 -30.13 3.31
C GLN A 86 2.05 -31.22 3.15
N LYS A 87 2.44 -31.52 1.90
CA LYS A 87 3.29 -32.67 1.57
C LYS A 87 4.78 -32.39 1.52
N LEU A 88 5.18 -31.13 1.36
CA LEU A 88 6.58 -30.74 1.17
C LEU A 88 7.33 -30.50 2.48
N VAL A 89 6.67 -30.69 3.63
CA VAL A 89 7.23 -30.36 4.94
C VAL A 89 7.80 -31.55 5.67
N ASP A 90 8.86 -31.32 6.43
CA ASP A 90 9.31 -32.26 7.45
C ASP A 90 8.44 -32.10 8.71
N ARG A 91 7.40 -32.92 8.81
CA ARG A 91 6.43 -32.89 9.91
C ARG A 91 7.08 -33.02 11.30
N ASN A 92 8.16 -33.76 11.44
CA ASN A 92 8.77 -34.03 12.74
C ASN A 92 9.47 -32.80 13.29
N SER A 93 10.12 -32.05 12.41
CA SER A 93 10.81 -30.81 12.77
C SER A 93 9.97 -29.55 12.56
N PHE A 94 8.75 -29.65 12.01
CA PHE A 94 7.91 -28.50 11.68
C PHE A 94 7.49 -27.66 12.90
N TYR A 95 7.64 -26.35 12.77
CA TYR A 95 7.23 -25.32 13.73
C TYR A 95 6.76 -24.05 13.02
N VAL A 96 6.12 -23.16 13.77
CA VAL A 96 5.75 -21.82 13.31
C VAL A 96 6.45 -20.83 14.22
N ASP A 97 7.16 -19.88 13.62
CA ASP A 97 7.90 -18.84 14.31
C ASP A 97 7.51 -17.48 13.73
N ASN A 98 6.90 -16.62 14.55
CA ASN A 98 6.36 -15.33 14.15
C ASN A 98 5.48 -15.40 12.88
N GLU A 99 4.53 -16.34 12.88
CA GLU A 99 3.63 -16.67 11.75
C GLU A 99 4.30 -17.26 10.51
N ILE A 100 5.62 -17.48 10.53
CA ILE A 100 6.36 -18.09 9.41
C ILE A 100 6.47 -19.60 9.65
N PRO A 101 5.92 -20.45 8.76
CA PRO A 101 6.10 -21.88 8.84
C PRO A 101 7.54 -22.27 8.46
N LYS A 102 8.15 -23.14 9.27
CA LYS A 102 9.54 -23.59 9.12
C LYS A 102 9.66 -25.07 9.49
N ASP A 103 10.66 -25.73 8.94
CA ASP A 103 11.14 -27.02 9.44
C ASP A 103 12.67 -27.03 9.49
N ARG A 104 13.31 -28.18 9.73
CA ARG A 104 14.78 -28.23 9.84
C ARG A 104 15.52 -27.91 8.53
N LEU A 105 14.86 -27.97 7.38
CA LEU A 105 15.47 -27.79 6.04
C LEU A 105 14.99 -26.52 5.35
N HIS A 106 13.74 -26.09 5.58
CA HIS A 106 13.09 -25.07 4.76
C HIS A 106 12.36 -24.01 5.58
N VAL A 107 12.32 -22.81 5.00
CA VAL A 107 11.36 -21.75 5.31
C VAL A 107 10.27 -21.77 4.27
N TYR A 108 9.02 -21.57 4.70
CA TYR A 108 7.86 -21.58 3.82
C TYR A 108 7.21 -20.21 3.71
N TYR A 109 6.77 -19.85 2.50
CA TYR A 109 5.76 -18.82 2.30
C TYR A 109 4.38 -19.46 2.20
N ILE A 110 3.33 -18.70 2.49
CA ILE A 110 1.94 -19.17 2.44
C ILE A 110 1.28 -18.65 1.18
N ASP A 111 1.00 -19.57 0.25
CA ASP A 111 0.07 -19.39 -0.85
C ASP A 111 -1.36 -19.66 -0.36
N GLN A 112 -2.26 -18.71 -0.56
CA GLN A 112 -3.63 -18.79 -0.04
C GLN A 112 -4.48 -19.89 -0.68
N VAL A 113 -4.04 -20.43 -1.83
CA VAL A 113 -4.72 -21.49 -2.59
C VAL A 113 -3.99 -22.82 -2.43
N LEU A 114 -2.67 -22.82 -2.55
CA LEU A 114 -1.85 -24.05 -2.60
C LEU A 114 -1.28 -24.46 -1.23
N GLY A 115 -1.25 -23.54 -0.25
CA GLY A 115 -0.62 -23.77 1.05
C GLY A 115 0.86 -23.40 1.05
N PHE A 116 1.73 -24.30 1.49
CA PHE A 116 3.14 -23.97 1.72
C PHE A 116 4.00 -24.11 0.47
N GLY A 117 4.67 -23.01 0.11
CA GLY A 117 5.73 -23.00 -0.89
C GLY A 117 7.10 -22.77 -0.25
N ILE A 118 8.15 -23.36 -0.80
CA ILE A 118 9.52 -23.26 -0.24
C ILE A 118 10.17 -21.94 -0.68
N ILE A 119 10.70 -21.18 0.27
CA ILE A 119 11.61 -20.06 -0.01
C ILE A 119 13.00 -20.63 -0.25
N LYS A 120 13.39 -20.71 -1.53
CA LYS A 120 14.62 -21.39 -1.94
C LYS A 120 15.86 -20.73 -1.33
N GLY A 121 16.70 -21.55 -0.69
CA GLY A 121 17.99 -21.14 -0.14
C GLY A 121 17.92 -20.36 1.19
N ALA A 122 16.74 -20.21 1.79
CA ALA A 122 16.58 -19.61 3.10
C ALA A 122 17.02 -20.57 4.22
N ASP A 123 17.82 -20.07 5.17
CA ASP A 123 18.23 -20.81 6.37
C ASP A 123 17.15 -20.71 7.47
N PRO A 124 16.45 -21.81 7.82
CA PRO A 124 15.32 -21.75 8.75
C PRO A 124 15.68 -21.35 10.18
N LYS A 125 16.95 -21.54 10.58
CA LYS A 125 17.40 -21.22 11.95
C LYS A 125 17.61 -19.72 12.13
N THR A 126 18.01 -19.02 11.07
CA THR A 126 18.39 -17.60 11.13
C THR A 126 17.46 -16.69 10.35
N TYR A 127 16.47 -17.24 9.63
CA TYR A 127 15.49 -16.46 8.87
C TYR A 127 14.58 -15.63 9.79
N GLU A 128 14.61 -14.32 9.58
CA GLU A 128 13.80 -13.33 10.31
C GLU A 128 13.26 -12.25 9.37
N LEU A 129 12.14 -11.65 9.75
CA LEU A 129 11.60 -10.48 9.05
C LEU A 129 12.46 -9.25 9.33
N VAL A 130 12.66 -8.42 8.30
CA VAL A 130 13.32 -7.12 8.49
C VAL A 130 12.29 -6.15 9.07
N LYS A 131 12.56 -5.67 10.29
CA LYS A 131 11.69 -4.73 11.00
C LYS A 131 11.44 -3.47 10.14
N ASP A 132 10.20 -2.99 10.16
CA ASP A 132 9.73 -1.79 9.44
C ASP A 132 9.81 -1.86 7.89
N HIS A 133 10.18 -3.02 7.33
CA HIS A 133 10.28 -3.25 5.88
C HIS A 133 9.39 -4.42 5.46
N ILE A 134 8.16 -4.12 5.06
CA ILE A 134 7.16 -5.11 4.63
C ILE A 134 7.72 -5.96 3.48
N ASN A 135 7.45 -7.27 3.51
CA ASN A 135 7.92 -8.30 2.58
C ASN A 135 9.43 -8.56 2.60
N TRP A 136 10.22 -7.85 3.42
CA TRP A 136 11.64 -8.12 3.53
C TRP A 136 11.92 -9.09 4.67
N ALA A 137 12.82 -10.02 4.38
CA ALA A 137 13.39 -10.93 5.36
C ALA A 137 14.89 -11.07 5.09
N ARG A 138 15.59 -11.68 6.04
CA ARG A 138 17.00 -12.03 5.89
C ARG A 138 17.30 -13.27 6.69
N ASP A 139 18.39 -13.92 6.33
CA ASP A 139 19.02 -14.94 7.16
C ASP A 139 20.50 -14.59 7.36
N LYS A 140 21.31 -15.54 7.81
CA LYS A 140 22.76 -15.36 8.01
C LYS A 140 23.53 -15.04 6.72
N ASP A 141 23.04 -15.44 5.55
CA ASP A 141 23.76 -15.37 4.27
C ASP A 141 23.12 -14.41 3.26
N HIS A 142 21.80 -14.20 3.29
CA HIS A 142 21.07 -13.49 2.23
C HIS A 142 19.96 -12.58 2.77
N TYR A 143 19.52 -11.65 1.91
CA TYR A 143 18.24 -10.96 2.02
C TYR A 143 17.21 -11.63 1.11
N PHE A 144 15.94 -11.49 1.46
CA PHE A 144 14.81 -12.00 0.70
C PHE A 144 13.74 -10.92 0.57
N TYR A 145 13.08 -10.89 -0.58
CA TYR A 145 11.88 -10.09 -0.80
C TYR A 145 10.74 -11.03 -1.22
N ALA A 146 9.70 -11.06 -0.42
CA ALA A 146 8.65 -12.08 -0.49
C ALA A 146 9.26 -13.50 -0.47
N ASP A 147 9.11 -14.26 -1.55
CA ASP A 147 9.61 -15.62 -1.72
C ASP A 147 10.97 -15.69 -2.45
N ARG A 148 11.55 -14.54 -2.82
CA ARG A 148 12.75 -14.47 -3.68
C ARG A 148 13.99 -14.06 -2.91
N MET A 149 15.07 -14.80 -3.11
CA MET A 149 16.40 -14.41 -2.66
C MET A 149 16.91 -13.19 -3.44
N ILE A 150 17.50 -12.25 -2.72
CA ILE A 150 18.08 -11.02 -3.27
C ILE A 150 19.59 -11.19 -3.38
N ASN A 151 20.10 -11.05 -4.60
CA ASN A 151 21.53 -11.10 -4.87
C ASN A 151 22.18 -9.74 -4.58
N ALA A 152 22.59 -9.53 -3.34
CA ALA A 152 23.33 -8.36 -2.87
C ALA A 152 24.31 -8.77 -1.77
N ASP A 153 25.33 -7.95 -1.52
CA ASP A 153 26.28 -8.19 -0.43
C ASP A 153 25.58 -8.10 0.93
N ARG A 154 25.50 -9.24 1.60
CA ARG A 154 24.74 -9.41 2.85
C ARG A 154 25.21 -8.52 3.99
N ASN A 155 26.50 -8.17 4.04
CA ASN A 155 27.08 -7.44 5.17
C ASN A 155 26.94 -5.93 5.01
N THR A 156 26.85 -5.44 3.77
CA THR A 156 26.82 -4.01 3.46
C THR A 156 25.48 -3.54 2.88
N PHE A 157 24.54 -4.46 2.67
CA PHE A 157 23.18 -4.13 2.22
C PHE A 157 22.48 -3.16 3.18
N ALA A 158 21.93 -2.08 2.62
CA ALA A 158 21.25 -1.03 3.35
C ALA A 158 20.11 -0.42 2.55
N PHE A 159 19.05 -0.04 3.25
CA PHE A 159 17.93 0.74 2.72
C PHE A 159 18.34 2.22 2.69
N ILE A 160 18.25 2.87 1.53
CA ILE A 160 18.46 4.31 1.42
C ILE A 160 17.14 5.03 1.70
N ASN A 161 16.07 4.60 1.02
CA ASN A 161 14.69 5.02 1.25
C ASN A 161 13.72 3.91 0.81
N ASP A 162 12.43 4.21 0.65
CA ASP A 162 11.39 3.23 0.34
C ASP A 162 11.58 2.54 -1.04
N TYR A 163 12.38 3.12 -1.94
CA TYR A 163 12.54 2.64 -3.33
C TYR A 163 13.98 2.43 -3.78
N PHE A 164 14.97 2.88 -3.01
CA PHE A 164 16.38 2.71 -3.30
C PHE A 164 17.11 1.98 -2.19
N LEU A 165 17.98 1.07 -2.58
CA LEU A 165 18.79 0.22 -1.72
C LEU A 165 20.25 0.32 -2.18
N LYS A 166 21.21 -0.08 -1.36
CA LYS A 166 22.61 -0.18 -1.76
C LYS A 166 23.31 -1.31 -1.04
N ASP A 167 24.43 -1.72 -1.59
CA ASP A 167 25.47 -2.46 -0.88
C ASP A 167 26.82 -1.83 -1.21
N LYS A 168 27.94 -2.48 -0.88
CA LYS A 168 29.29 -1.98 -1.17
C LYS A 168 29.57 -1.80 -2.67
N ASP A 169 28.88 -2.52 -3.55
CA ASP A 169 29.19 -2.59 -4.98
C ASP A 169 28.21 -1.78 -5.82
N SER A 170 26.92 -1.69 -5.42
CA SER A 170 25.85 -1.17 -6.28
C SER A 170 24.77 -0.40 -5.52
N VAL A 171 24.10 0.49 -6.24
CA VAL A 171 22.82 1.10 -5.86
C VAL A 171 21.72 0.42 -6.66
N TYR A 172 20.62 0.06 -5.99
CA TYR A 172 19.53 -0.73 -6.56
C TYR A 172 18.20 -0.01 -6.47
N VAL A 173 17.30 -0.36 -7.39
CA VAL A 173 15.86 -0.12 -7.24
C VAL A 173 15.21 -1.28 -6.50
N SER A 174 14.32 -0.95 -5.57
CA SER A 174 13.59 -1.91 -4.75
C SER A 174 12.64 -2.78 -5.58
N PRO A 175 12.52 -4.08 -5.26
CA PRO A 175 11.60 -5.00 -5.95
C PRO A 175 10.11 -4.72 -5.67
N ASN A 176 9.79 -3.79 -4.77
CA ASN A 176 8.40 -3.39 -4.53
C ASN A 176 7.74 -2.65 -5.70
N ILE A 177 8.54 -2.16 -6.65
CA ILE A 177 8.07 -1.45 -7.86
C ILE A 177 8.51 -2.12 -9.16
N GLY A 178 9.01 -3.36 -9.11
CA GLY A 178 9.45 -4.10 -10.29
C GLY A 178 10.55 -5.12 -9.98
N LYS A 179 11.46 -5.34 -10.93
CA LYS A 179 12.60 -6.24 -10.73
C LYS A 179 13.68 -5.58 -9.88
N PHE A 180 14.25 -6.33 -8.94
CA PHE A 180 15.47 -5.93 -8.24
C PHE A 180 16.62 -5.80 -9.24
N LYS A 181 17.13 -4.57 -9.41
CA LYS A 181 18.09 -4.21 -10.46
C LYS A 181 19.06 -3.17 -9.92
N SER A 182 20.35 -3.37 -10.20
CA SER A 182 21.37 -2.34 -10.02
C SER A 182 21.17 -1.24 -11.06
N ILE A 183 21.22 0.02 -10.60
CA ILE A 183 21.10 1.20 -11.46
C ILE A 183 22.45 1.85 -11.75
N LEU A 184 23.40 1.72 -10.84
CA LEU A 184 24.79 2.15 -11.02
C LEU A 184 25.69 1.54 -9.93
N PRO A 185 27.02 1.51 -10.15
CA PRO A 185 27.97 1.18 -9.09
C PRO A 185 27.83 2.11 -7.89
N ASN A 186 28.02 1.59 -6.67
CA ASN A 186 28.03 2.41 -5.48
C ASN A 186 29.37 3.15 -5.35
N SER A 187 29.41 4.39 -5.81
CA SER A 187 30.59 5.27 -5.71
C SER A 187 30.76 5.93 -4.33
N GLY A 188 29.93 5.58 -3.33
CA GLY A 188 30.00 6.11 -1.97
C GLY A 188 28.75 6.89 -1.56
N ASN A 189 28.86 8.22 -1.44
CA ASN A 189 27.82 9.05 -0.82
C ASN A 189 26.51 9.07 -1.62
N VAL A 190 25.60 8.18 -1.24
CA VAL A 190 24.20 8.12 -1.70
C VAL A 190 23.30 8.65 -0.60
N GLU A 191 22.65 9.77 -0.85
CA GLU A 191 21.86 10.49 0.14
C GLU A 191 20.36 10.36 -0.17
N ALA A 192 19.56 10.00 0.83
CA ALA A 192 18.11 10.09 0.72
C ALA A 192 17.65 11.55 0.85
N ILE A 193 16.84 12.02 -0.09
CA ILE A 193 16.23 13.35 -0.02
C ILE A 193 14.85 13.26 0.64
N ASN A 194 14.08 12.24 0.24
CA ASN A 194 12.80 11.89 0.82
C ASN A 194 12.54 10.39 0.53
N LYS A 195 11.29 9.94 0.70
CA LYS A 195 10.89 8.54 0.45
C LYS A 195 11.20 8.03 -0.95
N GLN A 196 11.23 8.91 -1.97
CA GLN A 196 11.33 8.55 -3.37
C GLN A 196 12.61 9.04 -4.04
N TYR A 197 13.17 10.18 -3.63
CA TYR A 197 14.34 10.78 -4.27
C TYR A 197 15.63 10.44 -3.52
N ILE A 198 16.69 10.19 -4.29
CA ILE A 198 18.07 10.13 -3.80
C ILE A 198 18.96 11.09 -4.58
N ARG A 199 20.10 11.43 -3.98
CA ARG A 199 21.20 12.18 -4.59
C ARG A 199 22.47 11.35 -4.61
N ILE A 200 23.19 11.41 -5.72
CA ILE A 200 24.55 10.90 -5.85
C ILE A 200 25.36 11.99 -6.56
N GLY A 201 26.33 12.59 -5.88
CA GLY A 201 27.07 13.74 -6.40
C GLY A 201 26.12 14.90 -6.75
N ASN A 202 26.16 15.39 -8.00
CA ASN A 202 25.23 16.44 -8.48
C ASN A 202 24.10 15.87 -9.35
N THR A 203 23.75 14.59 -9.17
CA THR A 203 22.66 13.94 -9.89
C THR A 203 21.56 13.51 -8.93
N ILE A 204 20.32 13.82 -9.31
CA ILE A 204 19.09 13.42 -8.63
C ILE A 204 18.50 12.21 -9.34
N TYR A 205 18.06 11.22 -8.58
CA TYR A 205 17.42 10.01 -9.08
C TYR A 205 16.01 9.86 -8.52
N PHE A 206 15.11 9.36 -9.36
CA PHE A 206 13.71 9.10 -9.04
C PHE A 206 13.24 7.79 -9.67
N PRO A 207 12.51 6.92 -8.95
CA PRO A 207 12.00 5.66 -9.49
C PRO A 207 10.92 5.91 -10.56
N SER A 208 10.94 5.15 -11.66
CA SER A 208 9.98 5.33 -12.76
C SER A 208 8.57 4.83 -12.46
N PHE A 209 8.37 4.03 -11.40
CA PHE A 209 7.11 3.37 -11.03
C PHE A 209 6.44 2.59 -12.17
N ARG A 210 7.23 2.24 -13.19
CA ARG A 210 6.82 1.44 -14.34
C ARG A 210 7.75 0.25 -14.39
N GLU A 211 7.17 -0.94 -14.48
CA GLU A 211 7.95 -2.17 -14.56
C GLU A 211 8.97 -2.07 -15.71
N ASP A 212 10.20 -2.52 -15.45
CA ASP A 212 11.34 -2.51 -16.37
C ASP A 212 11.76 -1.14 -16.93
N SER A 213 11.20 -0.02 -16.45
CA SER A 213 11.60 1.33 -16.87
C SER A 213 12.79 1.84 -16.08
N GLU A 214 13.74 2.49 -16.76
CA GLU A 214 14.90 3.11 -16.10
C GLU A 214 14.51 4.21 -15.13
N VAL A 215 15.35 4.42 -14.12
CA VAL A 215 15.20 5.53 -13.18
C VAL A 215 15.31 6.86 -13.91
N VAL A 216 14.48 7.81 -13.50
CA VAL A 216 14.55 9.17 -14.03
C VAL A 216 15.71 9.89 -13.36
N THR A 217 16.60 10.47 -14.15
CA THR A 217 17.81 11.15 -13.66
C THR A 217 17.85 12.61 -14.10
N ASN A 218 18.33 13.48 -13.23
CA ASN A 218 18.64 14.87 -13.57
C ASN A 218 20.00 15.24 -13.00
N SER A 219 20.96 15.51 -13.87
CA SER A 219 22.28 16.01 -13.52
C SER A 219 22.31 17.54 -13.55
N PHE A 220 23.06 18.10 -12.61
CA PHE A 220 23.26 19.54 -12.47
C PHE A 220 24.76 19.83 -12.40
N ASP A 221 25.21 20.99 -12.85
CA ASP A 221 26.61 21.39 -12.69
C ASP A 221 27.00 21.47 -11.20
N LYS A 222 26.08 21.98 -10.37
CA LYS A 222 26.22 22.10 -8.91
C LYS A 222 24.86 22.02 -8.22
N ILE A 223 24.79 21.30 -7.11
CA ILE A 223 23.63 21.32 -6.21
C ILE A 223 24.06 21.90 -4.87
N GLU A 224 23.60 23.12 -4.59
CA GLU A 224 23.87 23.87 -3.35
C GLU A 224 22.77 23.65 -2.31
N LYS A 225 21.52 23.54 -2.76
CA LYS A 225 20.36 23.40 -1.87
C LYS A 225 19.32 22.49 -2.48
N ILE A 226 18.79 21.59 -1.65
CA ILE A 226 17.63 20.76 -1.95
C ILE A 226 16.54 21.08 -0.93
N ARG A 227 15.32 21.28 -1.39
CA ARG A 227 14.14 21.47 -0.54
C ARG A 227 13.11 20.39 -0.86
N GLY A 228 12.85 19.49 0.09
CA GLY A 228 11.72 18.56 -0.02
C GLY A 228 10.40 19.31 0.11
N ILE A 229 9.52 19.22 -0.88
CA ILE A 229 8.16 19.81 -0.84
C ILE A 229 7.16 18.75 -0.39
N ASN A 230 7.19 17.59 -1.04
CA ASN A 230 6.54 16.36 -0.59
C ASN A 230 7.35 15.15 -1.12
N GLN A 231 6.75 13.96 -1.17
CA GLN A 231 7.42 12.76 -1.69
C GLN A 231 7.70 12.84 -3.21
N ASP A 232 6.80 13.46 -3.98
CA ASP A 232 6.83 13.50 -5.45
C ASP A 232 7.54 14.75 -5.99
N ILE A 233 7.67 15.81 -5.20
CA ILE A 233 8.17 17.12 -5.62
C ILE A 233 9.31 17.59 -4.71
N ILE A 234 10.40 18.04 -5.33
CA ILE A 234 11.54 18.69 -4.67
C ILE A 234 11.95 19.96 -5.42
N GLY A 235 12.52 20.92 -4.70
CA GLY A 235 13.16 22.11 -5.26
C GLY A 235 14.69 21.99 -5.21
N ILE A 236 15.36 22.42 -6.27
CA ILE A 236 16.82 22.43 -6.42
C ILE A 236 17.29 23.89 -6.64
N ASN A 237 18.32 24.31 -5.90
CA ASN A 237 18.97 25.63 -5.99
C ASN A 237 18.00 26.84 -6.01
N ASN A 238 16.80 26.69 -5.44
CA ASN A 238 15.71 27.67 -5.49
C ASN A 238 15.22 28.10 -6.90
N ASN A 239 15.69 27.47 -7.98
CA ASN A 239 15.30 27.82 -9.36
C ASN A 239 14.66 26.67 -10.15
N THR A 240 14.79 25.42 -9.69
CA THR A 240 14.27 24.26 -10.40
C THR A 240 13.31 23.51 -9.49
N ILE A 241 12.15 23.15 -10.02
CA ILE A 241 11.25 22.16 -9.41
C ILE A 241 11.37 20.86 -10.19
N LEU A 242 11.57 19.76 -9.48
CA LEU A 242 11.43 18.41 -10.02
C LEU A 242 10.12 17.82 -9.48
N SER A 243 9.24 17.41 -10.40
CA SER A 243 7.97 16.73 -10.14
C SER A 243 8.05 15.33 -10.75
N ARG A 244 7.97 14.30 -9.90
CA ARG A 244 8.16 12.89 -10.26
C ARG A 244 9.40 12.64 -11.14
N GLY A 245 10.52 13.21 -10.74
CA GLY A 245 11.80 13.13 -11.45
C GLY A 245 11.89 14.00 -12.70
N LYS A 246 10.85 14.73 -13.12
CA LYS A 246 10.89 15.57 -14.32
C LYS A 246 10.96 17.05 -13.95
N LYS A 247 11.67 17.84 -14.74
CA LYS A 247 11.62 19.30 -14.60
C LYS A 247 10.19 19.78 -14.79
N PHE A 248 9.75 20.64 -13.89
CA PHE A 248 8.45 21.30 -13.95
C PHE A 248 8.28 21.99 -15.31
N LYS A 249 7.04 22.02 -15.82
CA LYS A 249 6.73 22.48 -17.18
C LYS A 249 7.29 23.87 -17.53
N TYR A 250 7.35 24.78 -16.56
CA TYR A 250 7.79 26.16 -16.77
C TYR A 250 9.18 26.42 -16.18
N ASN A 251 10.07 27.00 -17.00
CA ASN A 251 11.45 27.32 -16.60
C ASN A 251 11.56 28.42 -15.54
N ASN A 252 10.56 29.31 -15.45
CA ASN A 252 10.58 30.49 -14.56
C ASN A 252 9.80 30.26 -13.25
N VAL A 253 9.57 29.01 -12.86
CA VAL A 253 8.94 28.67 -11.58
C VAL A 253 9.85 29.10 -10.43
N ASP A 254 9.31 29.84 -9.46
CA ASP A 254 10.10 30.25 -8.30
C ASP A 254 10.14 29.11 -7.27
N ALA A 255 11.16 28.25 -7.37
CA ALA A 255 11.26 27.06 -6.52
C ALA A 255 11.47 27.39 -5.04
N GLY A 256 11.92 28.61 -4.70
CA GLY A 256 12.07 29.09 -3.33
C GLY A 256 10.72 29.28 -2.62
N SER A 257 9.74 29.86 -3.31
CA SER A 257 8.38 30.12 -2.78
C SER A 257 7.35 29.06 -3.17
N PHE A 258 7.72 28.09 -4.00
CA PHE A 258 6.82 27.04 -4.46
C PHE A 258 6.23 26.22 -3.29
N GLN A 259 4.93 26.06 -3.27
CA GLN A 259 4.22 25.30 -2.25
C GLN A 259 2.96 24.65 -2.81
N LEU A 260 2.59 23.54 -2.21
CA LEU A 260 1.34 22.84 -2.51
C LEU A 260 0.22 23.47 -1.67
N PHE A 261 -0.99 23.55 -2.22
CA PHE A 261 -2.14 23.88 -1.39
C PHE A 261 -2.46 22.69 -0.47
N PRO A 262 -2.85 22.95 0.79
CA PRO A 262 -3.21 21.89 1.73
C PRO A 262 -4.46 21.17 1.22
N ILE A 263 -4.47 19.84 1.35
CA ILE A 263 -5.62 19.00 1.05
C ILE A 263 -6.03 18.24 2.29
N ASP A 264 -7.33 18.22 2.57
CA ASP A 264 -7.88 17.28 3.53
C ASP A 264 -7.80 15.86 2.95
N LYS A 265 -6.79 15.10 3.41
CA LYS A 265 -6.55 13.72 2.97
C LYS A 265 -7.76 12.80 3.17
N LYS A 266 -8.69 13.13 4.08
CA LYS A 266 -9.89 12.30 4.32
C LYS A 266 -10.91 12.42 3.19
N ASN A 267 -10.92 13.52 2.46
CA ASN A 267 -11.96 13.88 1.49
C ASN A 267 -11.43 14.01 0.05
N SER A 268 -10.15 13.73 -0.19
CA SER A 268 -9.55 13.77 -1.52
C SER A 268 -9.63 12.43 -2.22
N ALA A 269 -10.29 12.40 -3.38
CA ALA A 269 -10.21 11.27 -4.32
C ALA A 269 -8.83 11.14 -4.98
N TYR A 270 -7.96 12.15 -4.84
CA TYR A 270 -6.63 12.19 -5.46
C TYR A 270 -5.52 11.95 -4.42
N ALA A 271 -4.54 11.12 -4.80
CA ALA A 271 -3.32 10.90 -4.02
C ALA A 271 -2.33 12.08 -4.04
N TYR A 272 -2.56 13.06 -4.94
CA TYR A 272 -1.67 14.18 -5.22
C TYR A 272 -2.44 15.50 -5.22
N PRO A 273 -1.91 16.59 -4.62
CA PRO A 273 -2.57 17.87 -4.66
C PRO A 273 -2.45 18.51 -6.04
N PRO A 274 -3.57 18.69 -6.78
CA PRO A 274 -3.47 19.20 -8.13
C PRO A 274 -3.13 20.70 -8.13
N TYR A 275 -3.41 21.43 -7.05
CA TYR A 275 -3.08 22.84 -6.94
C TYR A 275 -1.73 23.08 -6.25
N SER A 276 -0.94 23.97 -6.84
CA SER A 276 0.29 24.52 -6.24
C SER A 276 0.41 26.01 -6.56
N LYS A 277 1.34 26.71 -5.91
CA LYS A 277 1.66 28.11 -6.23
C LYS A 277 3.11 28.41 -5.96
N ASP A 278 3.63 29.40 -6.65
CA ASP A 278 4.82 30.13 -6.21
C ASP A 278 4.44 31.60 -5.94
N LYS A 279 5.41 32.50 -5.82
CA LYS A 279 5.15 33.93 -5.58
C LYS A 279 4.52 34.66 -6.77
N ASN A 280 4.59 34.08 -7.97
CA ASN A 280 4.19 34.71 -9.23
C ASN A 280 2.90 34.11 -9.81
N ASN A 281 2.68 32.80 -9.68
CA ASN A 281 1.58 32.09 -10.31
C ASN A 281 0.91 31.07 -9.38
N VAL A 282 -0.36 30.79 -9.67
CA VAL A 282 -1.08 29.61 -9.19
C VAL A 282 -1.09 28.58 -10.32
N TYR A 283 -0.92 27.31 -9.97
CA TYR A 283 -0.89 26.20 -10.91
C TYR A 283 -1.95 25.15 -10.57
N TYR A 284 -2.51 24.51 -11.60
CA TYR A 284 -3.28 23.27 -11.51
C TYR A 284 -2.66 22.23 -12.44
N ASP A 285 -2.25 21.08 -11.89
CA ASP A 285 -1.57 20.00 -12.61
C ASP A 285 -0.40 20.52 -13.48
N GLU A 286 0.43 21.36 -12.87
CA GLU A 286 1.56 22.06 -13.49
C GLU A 286 1.20 23.08 -14.58
N GLU A 287 -0.08 23.35 -14.87
CA GLU A 287 -0.53 24.41 -15.77
C GLU A 287 -0.79 25.71 -15.00
N ILE A 288 -0.35 26.85 -15.53
CA ILE A 288 -0.68 28.16 -14.96
C ILE A 288 -2.18 28.39 -15.05
N ILE A 289 -2.77 28.87 -13.95
CA ILE A 289 -4.14 29.36 -13.92
C ILE A 289 -4.13 30.82 -14.38
N PRO A 290 -4.72 31.14 -15.54
CA PRO A 290 -4.66 32.49 -16.08
C PRO A 290 -5.40 33.47 -15.16
N GLU A 291 -4.80 34.65 -14.96
CA GLU A 291 -5.37 35.78 -14.19
C GLU A 291 -5.58 35.50 -12.69
N ALA A 292 -5.07 34.38 -12.16
CA ALA A 292 -5.16 34.06 -10.75
C ALA A 292 -4.36 35.01 -9.87
N ASP A 293 -5.03 35.65 -8.91
CA ASP A 293 -4.33 36.43 -7.88
C ASP A 293 -3.75 35.50 -6.80
N VAL A 294 -2.44 35.29 -6.85
CA VAL A 294 -1.69 34.39 -5.95
C VAL A 294 -1.94 34.66 -4.47
N LYS A 295 -2.12 35.94 -4.10
CA LYS A 295 -2.26 36.38 -2.71
C LYS A 295 -3.64 36.02 -2.14
N SER A 296 -4.70 36.18 -2.92
CA SER A 296 -6.07 35.91 -2.49
C SER A 296 -6.63 34.56 -2.94
N PHE A 297 -5.85 33.77 -3.69
CA PHE A 297 -6.30 32.46 -4.14
C PHE A 297 -6.57 31.50 -2.97
N ILE A 298 -7.76 30.90 -2.99
CA ILE A 298 -8.27 29.92 -2.04
C ILE A 298 -8.63 28.65 -2.81
N LEU A 299 -8.05 27.53 -2.39
CA LEU A 299 -8.45 26.20 -2.84
C LEU A 299 -9.85 25.87 -2.27
N MET A 300 -10.74 25.38 -3.14
CA MET A 300 -12.05 24.86 -2.76
C MET A 300 -12.13 23.35 -3.10
N ASP A 301 -13.18 22.67 -2.63
CA ASP A 301 -13.37 21.25 -2.96
C ASP A 301 -13.58 21.01 -4.47
N ASN A 302 -13.47 19.75 -4.86
CA ASN A 302 -13.84 19.27 -6.20
C ASN A 302 -13.15 19.99 -7.37
N ASN A 303 -11.87 20.33 -7.22
CA ASN A 303 -11.08 21.08 -8.20
C ASN A 303 -11.58 22.50 -8.48
N PHE A 304 -12.38 23.09 -7.60
CA PHE A 304 -12.68 24.51 -7.68
C PHE A 304 -11.62 25.32 -6.94
N GLY A 305 -11.42 26.54 -7.39
CA GLY A 305 -10.65 27.56 -6.68
C GLY A 305 -11.26 28.92 -6.92
N LYS A 306 -10.91 29.88 -6.09
CA LYS A 306 -11.29 31.27 -6.31
C LYS A 306 -10.24 32.22 -5.79
N ASP A 307 -10.20 33.42 -6.33
CA ASP A 307 -9.48 34.54 -5.75
C ASP A 307 -10.46 35.68 -5.44
N ALA A 308 -9.96 36.88 -5.14
CA ALA A 308 -10.80 38.03 -4.81
C ALA A 308 -11.78 38.45 -5.92
N LYS A 309 -11.49 38.14 -7.19
CA LYS A 309 -12.25 38.62 -8.36
C LYS A 309 -12.83 37.48 -9.20
N ASN A 310 -12.15 36.35 -9.25
CA ASN A 310 -12.39 35.28 -10.20
C ASN A 310 -12.65 33.94 -9.50
N ALA A 311 -13.39 33.07 -10.18
CA ALA A 311 -13.56 31.67 -9.80
C ALA A 311 -13.03 30.76 -10.90
N TYR A 312 -12.57 29.59 -10.52
CA TYR A 312 -11.86 28.66 -11.39
C TYR A 312 -12.38 27.24 -11.18
N TYR A 313 -12.37 26.47 -12.27
CA TYR A 313 -12.44 25.02 -12.22
C TYR A 313 -11.19 24.46 -12.89
N LYS A 314 -10.38 23.71 -12.14
CA LYS A 314 -9.05 23.27 -12.58
C LYS A 314 -8.18 24.48 -12.94
N ASN A 315 -7.58 24.48 -14.13
CA ASN A 315 -6.84 25.60 -14.71
C ASN A 315 -7.70 26.58 -15.52
N GLN A 316 -9.03 26.48 -15.48
CA GLN A 316 -9.92 27.31 -16.31
C GLN A 316 -10.67 28.37 -15.51
N LEU A 317 -10.65 29.60 -16.01
CA LEU A 317 -11.42 30.73 -15.51
C LEU A 317 -12.91 30.54 -15.81
N LEU A 318 -13.76 30.67 -14.79
CA LEU A 318 -15.21 30.65 -14.91
C LEU A 318 -15.71 32.08 -15.17
N LYS A 319 -16.00 32.39 -16.44
CA LYS A 319 -16.40 33.74 -16.87
C LYS A 319 -17.73 34.19 -16.26
N GLY A 320 -17.77 35.45 -15.82
CA GLY A 320 -18.97 36.12 -15.32
C GLY A 320 -19.40 35.68 -13.92
N VAL A 321 -18.54 34.98 -13.18
CA VAL A 321 -18.82 34.52 -11.81
C VAL A 321 -18.51 35.61 -10.79
N ASP A 322 -19.43 35.83 -9.85
CA ASP A 322 -19.20 36.65 -8.66
C ASP A 322 -18.42 35.83 -7.61
N ALA A 323 -17.08 35.93 -7.64
CA ALA A 323 -16.20 35.15 -6.77
C ALA A 323 -16.47 35.32 -5.26
N GLN A 324 -16.96 36.50 -4.85
CA GLN A 324 -17.27 36.77 -3.45
C GLN A 324 -18.39 35.87 -2.93
N SER A 325 -19.49 35.74 -3.68
CA SER A 325 -20.62 34.87 -3.30
C SER A 325 -20.49 33.42 -3.79
N PHE A 326 -19.47 33.10 -4.58
CA PHE A 326 -19.23 31.76 -5.10
C PHE A 326 -18.97 30.74 -3.97
N LYS A 327 -19.88 29.78 -3.84
CA LYS A 327 -19.84 28.74 -2.79
C LYS A 327 -20.50 27.44 -3.23
N LYS A 328 -20.16 26.35 -2.54
CA LYS A 328 -20.78 25.04 -2.71
C LYS A 328 -22.18 25.01 -2.09
N GLU A 329 -23.15 24.44 -2.80
CA GLU A 329 -24.51 24.18 -2.34
C GLU A 329 -25.00 22.85 -2.95
N GLY A 330 -25.07 21.82 -2.12
CA GLY A 330 -25.33 20.45 -2.57
C GLY A 330 -24.30 19.99 -3.60
N ASP A 331 -24.79 19.50 -4.74
CA ASP A 331 -23.97 18.99 -5.85
C ASP A 331 -23.50 20.10 -6.82
N PHE A 332 -23.59 21.36 -6.41
CA PHE A 332 -23.29 22.51 -7.26
C PHE A 332 -22.43 23.54 -6.57
N TYR A 333 -21.75 24.35 -7.38
CA TYR A 333 -21.26 25.65 -6.97
C TYR A 333 -22.14 26.72 -7.60
N LYS A 334 -22.49 27.74 -6.83
CA LYS A 334 -23.29 28.86 -7.33
C LYS A 334 -22.80 30.20 -6.79
N ASP A 335 -23.16 31.25 -7.49
CA ASP A 335 -22.99 32.63 -7.03
C ASP A 335 -24.35 33.36 -6.95
N LYS A 336 -24.33 34.62 -6.51
CA LYS A 336 -25.51 35.49 -6.42
C LYS A 336 -26.00 36.01 -7.78
N SER A 337 -25.17 35.93 -8.82
CA SER A 337 -25.48 36.36 -10.19
C SER A 337 -26.23 35.29 -10.98
N GLY A 338 -26.58 34.17 -10.34
CA GLY A 338 -27.33 33.07 -10.93
C GLY A 338 -26.46 32.06 -11.69
N ASN A 339 -25.13 32.20 -11.65
CA ASN A 339 -24.27 31.17 -12.24
C ASN A 339 -24.30 29.92 -11.37
N LYS A 340 -24.43 28.76 -12.01
CA LYS A 340 -24.45 27.45 -11.36
C LYS A 340 -23.55 26.48 -12.13
N PHE A 341 -22.72 25.72 -11.41
CA PHE A 341 -21.80 24.75 -11.97
C PHE A 341 -21.93 23.42 -11.24
N SER A 342 -21.86 22.31 -11.98
CA SER A 342 -21.77 20.97 -11.40
C SER A 342 -20.52 20.85 -10.54
N ALA A 343 -20.67 20.46 -9.27
CA ALA A 343 -19.54 20.22 -8.38
C ALA A 343 -18.67 19.04 -8.87
N LEU A 344 -19.23 18.09 -9.62
CA LEU A 344 -18.49 16.95 -10.14
C LEU A 344 -17.70 17.28 -11.42
N THR A 345 -18.32 18.04 -12.34
CA THR A 345 -17.78 18.20 -13.70
C THR A 345 -17.25 19.59 -14.01
N GLY A 346 -17.57 20.59 -13.19
CA GLY A 346 -17.26 22.00 -13.46
C GLY A 346 -18.09 22.63 -14.57
N LYS A 347 -19.00 21.88 -15.21
CA LYS A 347 -19.85 22.40 -16.29
C LYS A 347 -20.92 23.33 -15.75
N LYS A 348 -21.12 24.45 -16.44
CA LYS A 348 -22.21 25.40 -16.18
C LYS A 348 -23.56 24.73 -16.48
N ILE A 349 -24.58 25.04 -15.68
CA ILE A 349 -25.94 24.49 -15.74
C ILE A 349 -26.94 25.60 -16.02
#